data_AF-A0A8J4UR26-F1
#
_entry.id   AF-A0A8J4UR26-F1
#
_cell.length_a   1.000
_cell.length_b   1.000
_cell.length_c   1.000
_cell.angle_alpha   90.00
_cell.angle_beta   90.00
_cell.angle_gamma   90.00
#
_symmetry.space_group_name_H-M   'P 1'
#
loop_
_entity.id
_entity.type
_entity.pdbx_description
1 polymer ?
#
loop_
_entity_poly.entity_id
_entity_poly.type
_entity_poly.pdbx_seq_one_letter_code
_entity_poly.pdbx_strand_id
1 'polypeptide(L)'
;FAEMKDFAVDVTLDPDTANPFLILSADGKQVRLGDERQNLPDTPQRFDYCVNVLGKQSFSSGRFYYEVQVSGKTAWDLGVVREKINRKGRITWRPQYGFWTVRLRDENEYWAGAGPSVRLTLREKVEKVGVFVDYDEGLVSFYDVNSRSHIYSFTAQSFTEKLYPYFSPCDNEGGPKQPKHQHDKLSYDMLLGVHRELDQLTKEYDNADGDIKGSQPVIMMENYDNSGGINLVCESRGWNPEPDVLWLDREGAPLTAEETQIHRDTEGFSVKRRITVHDYSDSNRFYCRFQQTHHMMEAEVIINGKVFDAWKWIVVISFSACLFTVGWIVTAVIFRKKVLQRRMMEHELAEMKTFEEPQRKRVEDELARKKQYS
;
A
#
# COMPACT_ATOMS: atom_id res chain seq x y z
N PHE A 1 -11.76 -5.17 16.23
CA PHE A 1 -10.95 -6.37 16.51
C PHE A 1 -11.82 -7.60 16.75
N ALA A 2 -12.87 -7.53 17.58
CA ALA A 2 -13.78 -8.66 17.84
C ALA A 2 -14.43 -9.25 16.57
N GLU A 3 -14.99 -8.40 15.69
CA GLU A 3 -15.65 -8.84 14.45
C GLU A 3 -14.72 -9.56 13.45
N MET A 4 -13.40 -9.29 13.48
CA MET A 4 -12.46 -9.98 12.59
C MET A 4 -12.28 -11.45 12.98
N LYS A 5 -12.44 -11.77 14.26
CA LYS A 5 -12.29 -13.14 14.78
C LYS A 5 -13.41 -14.06 14.29
N ASP A 6 -14.56 -13.51 13.91
CA ASP A 6 -15.66 -14.28 13.32
C ASP A 6 -15.27 -14.89 11.96
N PHE A 7 -14.24 -14.35 11.31
CA PHE A 7 -13.68 -14.85 10.05
C PHE A 7 -12.41 -15.69 10.26
N ALA A 8 -12.12 -16.13 11.49
CA ALA A 8 -10.93 -16.92 11.78
C ALA A 8 -10.94 -18.26 11.03
N VAL A 9 -9.83 -18.58 10.36
CA VAL A 9 -9.64 -19.82 9.61
C VAL A 9 -8.49 -20.64 10.15
N ASP A 10 -8.68 -21.95 10.10
CA ASP A 10 -7.69 -22.93 10.52
C ASP A 10 -6.65 -23.16 9.39
N VAL A 11 -5.53 -22.40 9.42
CA VAL A 11 -4.46 -22.48 8.41
C VAL A 11 -3.42 -23.52 8.77
N THR A 12 -3.06 -24.39 7.83
CA THR A 12 -1.96 -25.37 7.95
C THR A 12 -0.94 -25.14 6.85
N LEU A 13 0.34 -25.34 7.13
CA LEU A 13 1.44 -25.18 6.19
C LEU A 13 1.44 -26.28 5.12
N ASP A 14 1.77 -25.92 3.87
CA ASP A 14 1.84 -26.85 2.74
C ASP A 14 3.28 -27.34 2.49
N PRO A 15 3.60 -28.61 2.82
CA PRO A 15 4.93 -29.18 2.63
C PRO A 15 5.40 -29.22 1.17
N ASP A 16 4.48 -29.21 0.20
CA ASP A 16 4.83 -29.23 -1.22
C ASP A 16 5.35 -27.88 -1.71
N THR A 17 5.04 -26.81 -0.98
CA THR A 17 5.53 -25.45 -1.29
C THR A 17 6.81 -25.10 -0.52
N ALA A 18 7.02 -25.74 0.63
CA ALA A 18 8.07 -25.38 1.58
C ALA A 18 9.49 -25.49 0.98
N ASN A 19 10.31 -24.47 1.22
CA ASN A 19 11.73 -24.52 0.91
C ASN A 19 12.42 -25.73 1.58
N PRO A 20 13.35 -26.42 0.91
CA PRO A 20 14.02 -27.61 1.47
C PRO A 20 14.78 -27.42 2.79
N PHE A 21 15.09 -26.20 3.21
CA PHE A 21 15.68 -25.93 4.54
C PHE A 21 14.63 -25.77 5.65
N LEU A 22 13.34 -25.69 5.33
CA LEU A 22 12.29 -25.50 6.33
C LEU A 22 11.86 -26.83 6.95
N ILE A 23 11.82 -26.87 8.28
CA ILE A 23 11.30 -28.00 9.03
C ILE A 23 9.91 -27.61 9.52
N LEU A 24 8.92 -28.42 9.15
CA LEU A 24 7.52 -28.25 9.54
C LEU A 24 7.17 -29.23 10.65
N SER A 25 6.33 -28.81 11.61
CA SER A 25 5.77 -29.73 12.60
C SER A 25 4.76 -30.70 11.97
N ALA A 26 4.51 -31.82 12.66
CA ALA A 26 3.59 -32.85 12.18
C ALA A 26 2.13 -32.37 12.01
N ASP A 27 1.69 -31.41 12.84
CA ASP A 27 0.38 -30.77 12.74
C ASP A 27 0.31 -29.66 11.66
N GLY A 28 1.44 -29.36 11.00
CA GLY A 28 1.54 -28.30 10.00
C GLY A 28 1.34 -26.90 10.57
N LYS A 29 1.52 -26.70 11.88
CA LYS A 29 1.34 -25.41 12.56
C LYS A 29 2.62 -24.65 12.83
N GLN A 30 3.77 -25.31 12.79
CA GLN A 30 5.04 -24.71 13.17
C GLN A 30 6.00 -24.79 11.99
N VAL A 31 6.76 -23.72 11.79
CA VAL A 31 7.86 -23.70 10.84
C VAL A 31 9.09 -23.05 11.45
N ARG A 32 10.22 -23.68 11.21
CA ARG A 32 11.54 -23.15 11.55
C ARG A 32 12.55 -23.44 10.46
N LEU A 33 13.60 -22.63 10.45
CA LEU A 33 14.76 -22.88 9.59
C LEU A 33 15.59 -24.03 10.19
N GLY A 34 15.88 -25.03 9.37
CA GLY A 34 16.80 -26.13 9.70
C GLY A 34 18.24 -25.80 9.30
N ASP A 35 19.18 -26.49 9.93
CA ASP A 35 20.61 -26.34 9.63
C ASP A 35 21.01 -27.08 8.33
N GLU A 36 20.24 -28.07 7.91
CA GLU A 36 20.52 -28.91 6.73
C GLU A 36 19.39 -28.86 5.69
N ARG A 37 19.80 -28.97 4.42
CA ARG A 37 18.88 -29.07 3.29
C ARG A 37 18.29 -30.47 3.21
N GLN A 38 16.97 -30.59 3.26
CA GLN A 38 16.28 -31.86 3.08
C GLN A 38 16.29 -32.32 1.62
N ASN A 39 16.31 -33.63 1.41
CA ASN A 39 16.25 -34.24 0.08
C ASN A 39 14.80 -34.30 -0.43
N LEU A 40 14.30 -33.16 -0.91
CA LEU A 40 12.94 -33.00 -1.45
C LEU A 40 12.99 -32.73 -2.96
N PRO A 41 12.01 -33.22 -3.74
CA PRO A 41 11.96 -32.99 -5.18
C PRO A 41 11.74 -31.52 -5.50
N ASP A 42 12.44 -31.01 -6.51
CA ASP A 42 12.29 -29.65 -7.00
C ASP A 42 11.09 -29.56 -7.95
N THR A 43 9.92 -29.25 -7.39
CA THR A 43 8.66 -29.06 -8.15
C THR A 43 8.42 -27.58 -8.43
N PRO A 44 7.64 -27.20 -9.46
CA PRO A 44 7.31 -25.80 -9.73
C PRO A 44 6.65 -25.07 -8.54
N GLN A 45 5.95 -25.82 -7.67
CA GLN A 45 5.25 -25.30 -6.49
C GLN A 45 6.19 -24.99 -5.33
N ARG A 46 7.38 -25.59 -5.29
CA ARG A 46 8.34 -25.49 -4.19
C ARG A 46 9.21 -24.24 -4.30
N PHE A 47 9.40 -23.51 -3.21
CA PHE A 47 10.43 -22.46 -3.14
C PHE A 47 11.83 -23.07 -3.12
N ASP A 48 12.75 -22.57 -3.95
CA ASP A 48 14.11 -23.10 -4.06
C ASP A 48 15.16 -22.26 -3.30
N TYR A 49 15.04 -20.93 -3.38
CA TYR A 49 16.04 -19.97 -2.93
C TYR A 49 15.62 -19.25 -1.66
N CYS A 50 14.41 -18.65 -1.65
CA CYS A 50 13.88 -18.01 -0.44
C CYS A 50 13.29 -19.05 0.51
N VAL A 51 13.56 -18.90 1.81
CA VAL A 51 13.11 -19.80 2.89
C VAL A 51 11.63 -19.58 3.24
N ASN A 52 10.75 -19.79 2.26
CA ASN A 52 9.33 -19.51 2.35
C ASN A 52 8.48 -20.79 2.33
N VAL A 53 7.25 -20.68 2.81
CA VAL A 53 6.20 -21.71 2.72
C VAL A 53 4.83 -21.05 2.62
N LEU A 54 3.88 -21.70 1.93
CA LEU A 54 2.49 -21.25 1.85
C LEU A 54 1.58 -22.03 2.79
N GLY A 55 0.44 -21.45 3.12
CA GLY A 55 -0.70 -22.19 3.67
C GLY A 55 -1.31 -23.12 2.63
N LYS A 56 -1.92 -24.21 3.10
CA LYS A 56 -2.64 -25.19 2.28
C LYS A 56 -4.02 -24.67 1.86
N GLN A 57 -4.65 -23.89 2.72
CA GLN A 57 -5.93 -23.23 2.48
C GLN A 57 -5.73 -22.06 1.53
N SER A 58 -6.73 -21.84 0.66
CA SER A 58 -6.72 -20.76 -0.31
C SER A 58 -8.11 -20.18 -0.46
N PHE A 59 -8.18 -18.89 -0.80
CA PHE A 59 -9.42 -18.13 -0.78
C PHE A 59 -9.55 -17.30 -2.06
N SER A 60 -10.72 -17.33 -2.69
CA SER A 60 -11.02 -16.60 -3.93
C SER A 60 -12.21 -15.65 -3.81
N SER A 61 -12.72 -15.44 -2.59
CA SER A 61 -13.87 -14.58 -2.27
C SER A 61 -14.02 -14.46 -0.76
N GLY A 62 -14.78 -13.48 -0.29
CA GLY A 62 -15.14 -13.33 1.13
C GLY A 62 -14.00 -12.87 2.02
N ARG A 63 -14.19 -13.06 3.33
CA ARG A 63 -13.28 -12.60 4.38
C ARG A 63 -12.64 -13.78 5.11
N PHE A 64 -11.37 -13.64 5.47
CA PHE A 64 -10.68 -14.61 6.33
C PHE A 64 -9.63 -13.94 7.22
N TYR A 65 -9.37 -14.56 8.36
CA TYR A 65 -8.45 -14.09 9.38
C TYR A 65 -7.59 -15.24 9.91
N TYR A 66 -6.30 -15.00 10.14
CA TYR A 66 -5.44 -15.96 10.85
C TYR A 66 -4.38 -15.24 11.69
N GLU A 67 -3.89 -15.93 12.72
CA GLU A 67 -2.90 -15.39 13.66
C GLU A 67 -1.60 -16.19 13.61
N VAL A 68 -0.48 -15.48 13.79
CA VAL A 68 0.86 -16.06 13.78
C VAL A 68 1.64 -15.56 14.98
N GLN A 69 2.14 -16.47 15.81
CA GLN A 69 3.11 -16.18 16.86
C GLN A 69 4.50 -16.00 16.24
N VAL A 70 5.14 -14.89 16.58
CA VAL A 70 6.50 -14.50 16.13
C VAL A 70 7.42 -14.08 17.28
N SER A 71 7.01 -14.31 18.54
CA SER A 71 7.79 -14.00 19.74
C SER A 71 9.24 -14.49 19.64
N GLY A 72 10.17 -13.63 20.05
CA GLY A 72 11.60 -13.94 20.07
C GLY A 72 12.29 -13.94 18.71
N LYS A 73 11.56 -13.83 17.59
CA LYS A 73 12.18 -13.73 16.27
C LYS A 73 12.80 -12.35 16.03
N THR A 74 13.88 -12.32 15.25
CA THR A 74 14.59 -11.09 14.85
C THR A 74 14.32 -10.70 13.40
N ALA A 75 13.87 -11.65 12.59
CA ALA A 75 13.40 -11.44 11.23
C ALA A 75 12.26 -12.40 10.89
N TRP A 76 11.32 -11.94 10.05
CA TRP A 76 10.27 -12.75 9.44
C TRP A 76 9.54 -11.95 8.35
N ASP A 77 8.82 -12.65 7.46
CA ASP A 77 7.84 -12.07 6.54
C ASP A 77 6.49 -12.80 6.68
N LEU A 78 5.40 -12.04 6.72
CA LEU A 78 4.03 -12.55 6.85
C LEU A 78 3.09 -11.82 5.89
N GLY A 79 2.07 -12.53 5.41
CA GLY A 79 0.98 -11.93 4.65
C GLY A 79 0.33 -12.91 3.70
N VAL A 80 -0.17 -12.43 2.57
CA VAL A 80 -0.80 -13.28 1.55
C VAL A 80 -0.17 -13.10 0.18
N VAL A 81 -0.27 -14.14 -0.64
CA VAL A 81 0.20 -14.15 -2.02
C VAL A 81 -0.86 -14.69 -2.97
N ARG A 82 -0.81 -14.27 -4.24
CA ARG A 82 -1.63 -14.89 -5.29
C ARG A 82 -1.09 -16.26 -5.69
N GLU A 83 -1.94 -17.08 -6.29
CA GLU A 83 -1.62 -18.44 -6.72
C GLU A 83 -0.37 -18.51 -7.63
N LYS A 84 -0.29 -17.63 -8.63
CA LYS A 84 0.72 -17.66 -9.71
C LYS A 84 1.92 -16.76 -9.45
N ILE A 85 2.39 -16.68 -8.20
CA ILE A 85 3.66 -16.01 -7.90
C ILE A 85 4.87 -16.77 -8.46
N ASN A 86 5.96 -16.05 -8.71
CA ASN A 86 7.26 -16.68 -8.91
C ASN A 86 7.75 -17.30 -7.60
N ARG A 87 8.07 -18.60 -7.66
CA ARG A 87 8.59 -19.36 -6.50
C ARG A 87 10.08 -19.71 -6.65
N LYS A 88 10.71 -19.32 -7.76
CA LYS A 88 12.09 -19.68 -8.09
C LYS A 88 13.04 -18.48 -8.00
N GLY A 89 14.22 -18.70 -7.45
CA GLY A 89 15.22 -17.66 -7.27
C GLY A 89 14.79 -16.53 -6.32
N ARG A 90 15.37 -15.35 -6.53
CA ARG A 90 15.08 -14.17 -5.70
C ARG A 90 13.68 -13.63 -5.97
N ILE A 91 12.93 -13.42 -4.90
CA ILE A 91 11.57 -12.87 -4.94
C ILE A 91 11.61 -11.36 -4.72
N THR A 92 10.65 -10.63 -5.29
CA THR A 92 10.41 -9.22 -5.00
C THR A 92 9.02 -9.06 -4.40
N TRP A 93 8.97 -8.70 -3.11
CA TRP A 93 7.74 -8.58 -2.32
C TRP A 93 7.04 -7.26 -2.62
N ARG A 94 6.13 -7.28 -3.61
CA ARG A 94 5.26 -6.15 -3.97
C ARG A 94 3.88 -6.63 -4.46
N PRO A 95 2.80 -5.83 -4.27
CA PRO A 95 1.48 -6.12 -4.82
C PRO A 95 1.48 -6.42 -6.31
N GLN A 96 2.26 -5.67 -7.10
CA GLN A 96 2.39 -5.88 -8.55
C GLN A 96 2.89 -7.29 -8.93
N TYR A 97 3.64 -7.95 -8.04
CA TYR A 97 4.12 -9.32 -8.20
C TYR A 97 3.25 -10.34 -7.46
N GLY A 98 2.17 -9.89 -6.81
CA GLY A 98 1.22 -10.72 -6.11
C GLY A 98 1.59 -11.01 -4.66
N PHE A 99 2.29 -10.09 -4.00
CA PHE A 99 2.67 -10.19 -2.59
C PHE A 99 2.11 -9.02 -1.78
N TRP A 100 1.36 -9.31 -0.74
CA TRP A 100 0.88 -8.35 0.26
C TRP A 100 1.41 -8.76 1.61
N THR A 101 2.58 -8.24 1.98
CA THR A 101 3.36 -8.74 3.12
C THR A 101 3.91 -7.63 3.99
N VAL A 102 3.94 -7.87 5.29
CA VAL A 102 4.70 -7.12 6.30
C VAL A 102 5.90 -7.95 6.75
N ARG A 103 7.01 -7.28 7.05
CA ARG A 103 8.25 -7.93 7.46
C ARG A 103 8.91 -7.25 8.65
N LEU A 104 9.59 -8.05 9.46
CA LEU A 104 10.54 -7.62 10.49
C LEU A 104 11.96 -7.90 10.02
N ARG A 105 12.88 -6.95 10.22
CA ARG A 105 14.33 -7.12 10.09
C ARG A 105 15.01 -6.47 11.29
N ASP A 106 16.24 -6.91 11.59
CA ASP A 106 17.10 -6.32 12.62
C ASP A 106 16.37 -6.08 13.96
N GLU A 107 15.54 -7.04 14.36
CA GLU A 107 14.74 -7.09 15.59
C GLU A 107 13.61 -6.06 15.76
N ASN A 108 13.76 -4.86 15.17
CA ASN A 108 12.86 -3.73 15.38
C ASN A 108 12.52 -2.95 14.09
N GLU A 109 13.01 -3.36 12.92
CA GLU A 109 12.69 -2.70 11.66
C GLU A 109 11.50 -3.37 10.97
N TYR A 110 10.35 -2.70 11.03
CA TYR A 110 9.13 -3.16 10.38
C TYR A 110 8.92 -2.48 9.04
N TRP A 111 8.53 -3.25 8.03
CA TRP A 111 8.30 -2.75 6.67
C TRP A 111 7.10 -3.39 6.01
N ALA A 112 6.32 -2.61 5.25
CA ALA A 112 5.31 -3.10 4.34
C ALA A 112 5.82 -3.06 2.88
N GLY A 113 5.57 -4.13 2.13
CA GLY A 113 6.00 -4.26 0.73
C GLY A 113 5.15 -3.48 -0.28
N ALA A 114 4.78 -2.22 -0.03
CA ALA A 114 3.79 -1.48 -0.83
C ALA A 114 4.22 -1.09 -2.26
N GLY A 115 5.51 -1.24 -2.58
CA GLY A 115 6.09 -0.88 -3.88
C GLY A 115 6.04 0.63 -4.16
N PRO A 116 6.93 1.47 -3.59
CA PRO A 116 8.12 1.19 -2.78
C PRO A 116 7.82 0.69 -1.36
N SER A 117 8.84 0.14 -0.67
CA SER A 117 8.68 -0.31 0.72
C SER A 117 8.34 0.86 1.64
N VAL A 118 7.41 0.66 2.56
CA VAL A 118 7.00 1.64 3.57
C VAL A 118 7.54 1.19 4.91
N ARG A 119 8.30 2.05 5.60
CA ARG A 119 8.77 1.79 6.97
C ARG A 119 7.61 1.99 7.94
N LEU A 120 7.41 1.03 8.82
CA LEU A 120 6.37 1.06 9.84
C LEU A 120 7.01 1.42 11.19
N THR A 121 6.39 2.34 11.93
CA THR A 121 6.84 2.74 13.26
C THR A 121 5.87 2.16 14.27
N LEU A 122 6.30 1.11 14.97
CA LEU A 122 5.52 0.44 16.00
C LEU A 122 6.04 0.84 17.39
N ARG A 123 5.15 0.98 18.37
CA ARG A 123 5.50 1.38 19.74
C ARG A 123 6.22 0.27 20.49
N GLU A 124 5.81 -0.96 20.25
CA GLU A 124 6.29 -2.16 20.92
C GLU A 124 6.65 -3.23 19.88
N LYS A 125 7.48 -4.19 20.30
CA LYS A 125 7.85 -5.32 19.47
C LYS A 125 6.65 -6.25 19.33
N VAL A 126 6.29 -6.59 18.09
CA VAL A 126 5.14 -7.45 17.82
C VAL A 126 5.49 -8.90 18.12
N GLU A 127 4.67 -9.52 18.96
CA GLU A 127 4.82 -10.92 19.36
C GLU A 127 3.83 -11.84 18.65
N LYS A 128 2.67 -11.31 18.26
CA LYS A 128 1.64 -12.05 17.54
C LYS A 128 1.00 -11.15 16.49
N VAL A 129 1.00 -11.61 15.25
CA VAL A 129 0.46 -10.87 14.09
C VAL A 129 -0.85 -11.49 13.66
N GLY A 130 -1.89 -10.68 13.56
CA GLY A 130 -3.16 -11.02 12.92
C GLY A 130 -3.17 -10.54 11.48
N VAL A 131 -3.54 -11.42 10.55
CA VAL A 131 -3.68 -11.10 9.12
C VAL A 131 -5.15 -11.26 8.75
N PHE A 132 -5.76 -10.16 8.34
CA PHE A 132 -7.15 -10.10 7.88
C PHE A 132 -7.19 -9.78 6.39
N VAL A 133 -8.05 -10.48 5.66
CA VAL A 133 -8.30 -10.24 4.25
C VAL A 133 -9.79 -10.07 4.02
N ASP A 134 -10.14 -9.01 3.31
CA ASP A 134 -11.43 -8.86 2.64
C ASP A 134 -11.18 -8.95 1.14
N TYR A 135 -11.50 -10.09 0.55
CA TYR A 135 -11.22 -10.34 -0.87
C TYR A 135 -12.08 -9.44 -1.75
N ASP A 136 -13.35 -9.26 -1.36
CA ASP A 136 -14.34 -8.58 -2.20
C ASP A 136 -14.11 -7.05 -2.17
N GLU A 137 -13.66 -6.51 -1.04
CA GLU A 137 -13.28 -5.10 -0.88
C GLU A 137 -11.80 -4.80 -1.22
N GLY A 138 -11.02 -5.82 -1.61
CA GLY A 138 -9.63 -5.61 -2.01
C GLY A 138 -8.71 -5.17 -0.87
N LEU A 139 -8.91 -5.73 0.33
CA LEU A 139 -8.23 -5.33 1.56
C LEU A 139 -7.34 -6.47 2.11
N VAL A 140 -6.10 -6.13 2.47
CA VAL A 140 -5.24 -6.97 3.32
C VAL A 140 -4.75 -6.11 4.48
N SER A 141 -5.10 -6.48 5.71
CA SER A 141 -4.77 -5.72 6.92
C SER A 141 -3.99 -6.56 7.93
N PHE A 142 -3.06 -5.91 8.61
CA PHE A 142 -2.17 -6.49 9.60
C PHE A 142 -2.39 -5.83 10.94
N TYR A 143 -2.39 -6.62 12.01
CA TYR A 143 -2.61 -6.15 13.36
C TYR A 143 -1.63 -6.79 14.34
N ASP A 144 -1.26 -6.04 15.37
CA ASP A 144 -0.66 -6.62 16.56
C ASP A 144 -1.81 -7.13 17.44
N VAL A 145 -1.85 -8.44 17.63
CA VAL A 145 -2.95 -9.10 18.35
C VAL A 145 -2.92 -8.77 19.83
N ASN A 146 -1.73 -8.58 20.41
CA ASN A 146 -1.58 -8.35 21.84
C ASN A 146 -2.07 -6.95 22.21
N SER A 147 -1.59 -5.92 21.51
CA SER A 147 -2.03 -4.53 21.71
C SER A 147 -3.36 -4.21 21.02
N ARG A 148 -3.91 -5.14 20.24
CA ARG A 148 -5.12 -4.96 19.40
C ARG A 148 -5.01 -3.77 18.45
N SER A 149 -3.79 -3.40 18.06
CA SER A 149 -3.51 -2.21 17.26
C SER A 149 -3.31 -2.56 15.79
N HIS A 150 -3.65 -1.60 14.93
CA HIS A 150 -3.40 -1.71 13.50
C HIS A 150 -1.91 -1.51 13.18
N ILE A 151 -1.37 -2.37 12.32
CA ILE A 151 0.01 -2.27 11.82
C ILE A 151 0.05 -1.62 10.45
N TYR A 152 -0.70 -2.17 9.48
CA TYR A 152 -0.70 -1.70 8.10
C TYR A 152 -1.86 -2.29 7.29
N SER A 153 -2.32 -1.59 6.26
CA SER A 153 -3.31 -2.10 5.30
C SER A 153 -2.91 -1.82 3.85
N PHE A 154 -3.09 -2.83 3.00
CA PHE A 154 -3.14 -2.69 1.55
C PHE A 154 -4.62 -2.55 1.15
N THR A 155 -4.99 -1.40 0.60
CA THR A 155 -6.37 -1.07 0.20
C THR A 155 -6.50 -0.97 -1.31
N ALA A 156 -7.73 -1.00 -1.83
CA ALA A 156 -8.02 -0.86 -3.26
C ALA A 156 -7.26 -1.86 -4.15
N GLN A 157 -7.11 -3.10 -3.66
CA GLN A 157 -6.51 -4.19 -4.42
C GLN A 157 -7.55 -4.87 -5.30
N SER A 158 -7.15 -5.28 -6.50
CA SER A 158 -8.03 -6.05 -7.39
C SER A 158 -7.51 -7.49 -7.50
N PHE A 159 -8.03 -8.36 -6.64
CA PHE A 159 -7.67 -9.78 -6.67
C PHE A 159 -8.40 -10.49 -7.83
N THR A 160 -7.67 -11.34 -8.54
CA THR A 160 -8.18 -12.10 -9.69
C THR A 160 -7.86 -13.59 -9.61
N GLU A 161 -7.08 -13.97 -8.60
CA GLU A 161 -6.60 -15.33 -8.36
C GLU A 161 -6.89 -15.72 -6.91
N LYS A 162 -6.72 -17.00 -6.59
CA LYS A 162 -6.73 -17.46 -5.20
C LYS A 162 -5.60 -16.81 -4.42
N LEU A 163 -5.89 -16.42 -3.18
CA LEU A 163 -4.91 -15.96 -2.21
C LEU A 163 -4.54 -17.10 -1.26
N TYR A 164 -3.26 -17.20 -0.97
CA TYR A 164 -2.67 -18.17 -0.06
C TYR A 164 -1.97 -17.41 1.09
N PRO A 165 -2.17 -17.83 2.36
CA PRO A 165 -1.33 -17.39 3.46
C PRO A 165 0.15 -17.66 3.16
N TYR A 166 1.02 -16.71 3.50
CA TYR A 166 2.43 -16.70 3.19
C TYR A 166 3.26 -16.49 4.45
N PHE A 167 4.31 -17.30 4.58
CA PHE A 167 5.17 -17.36 5.75
C PHE A 167 6.64 -17.46 5.35
N SER A 168 7.47 -16.67 6.00
CA SER A 168 8.94 -16.76 5.93
C SER A 168 9.49 -16.56 7.34
N PRO A 169 10.04 -17.61 7.98
CA PRO A 169 10.67 -17.46 9.29
C PRO A 169 12.00 -16.69 9.24
N CYS A 170 12.56 -16.45 8.05
CA CYS A 170 13.89 -15.87 7.84
C CYS A 170 15.01 -16.60 8.63
N ASP A 171 16.25 -16.11 8.49
CA ASP A 171 17.34 -16.49 9.39
C ASP A 171 17.35 -15.55 10.61
N ASN A 172 17.73 -16.07 11.77
CA ASN A 172 17.97 -15.22 12.95
C ASN A 172 19.34 -14.54 12.77
N GLU A 173 19.43 -13.55 11.88
CA GLU A 173 20.63 -12.73 11.76
C GLU A 173 20.78 -11.90 13.05
N GLY A 174 21.75 -12.28 13.90
CA GLY A 174 22.02 -11.57 15.17
C GLY A 174 22.86 -12.31 16.23
N GLY A 175 23.11 -13.62 16.10
CA GLY A 175 24.02 -14.33 17.01
C GLY A 175 25.47 -14.36 16.52
N PRO A 176 26.51 -14.13 17.35
CA PRO A 176 27.90 -14.30 16.92
C PRO A 176 28.13 -15.75 16.47
N LYS A 177 28.77 -15.90 15.31
CA LYS A 177 29.25 -17.18 14.78
C LYS A 177 30.32 -17.76 15.71
N GLN A 178 29.90 -18.50 16.72
CA GLN A 178 30.75 -19.39 17.49
C GLN A 178 30.07 -20.75 17.65
N PRO A 179 30.84 -21.86 17.69
CA PRO A 179 30.29 -23.20 17.73
C PRO A 179 29.65 -23.40 19.10
N LYS A 180 28.32 -23.36 19.19
CA LYS A 180 27.62 -23.52 20.45
C LYS A 180 27.09 -24.94 20.57
N HIS A 181 27.61 -25.57 21.60
CA HIS A 181 27.24 -26.87 22.10
C HIS A 181 25.72 -27.10 22.09
N GLN A 182 25.38 -28.31 21.68
CA GLN A 182 24.09 -28.95 21.72
C GLN A 182 23.55 -29.01 23.16
N HIS A 183 23.06 -27.91 23.74
CA HIS A 183 22.09 -27.90 24.84
C HIS A 183 21.61 -26.44 24.98
N ASP A 184 20.29 -26.24 24.88
CA ASP A 184 19.53 -24.97 24.98
C ASP A 184 19.33 -24.12 23.70
N LYS A 185 19.03 -24.74 22.55
CA LYS A 185 18.40 -24.08 21.39
C LYS A 185 16.86 -24.13 21.57
N LEU A 186 16.30 -23.34 22.50
CA LEU A 186 14.85 -23.22 22.68
C LEU A 186 14.22 -22.50 21.47
N SER A 187 13.80 -23.28 20.47
CA SER A 187 12.63 -23.10 19.59
C SER A 187 12.11 -21.67 19.35
N TYR A 188 12.75 -20.89 18.49
CA TYR A 188 12.17 -19.66 17.90
C TYR A 188 11.36 -19.99 16.64
N ASP A 189 10.33 -20.79 16.82
CA ASP A 189 9.48 -21.27 15.74
C ASP A 189 8.39 -20.24 15.42
N MET A 190 8.04 -20.11 14.15
CA MET A 190 6.84 -19.38 13.75
C MET A 190 5.65 -20.32 13.91
N LEU A 191 4.69 -19.96 14.75
CA LEU A 191 3.56 -20.81 15.11
C LEU A 191 2.25 -20.23 14.58
N LEU A 192 1.50 -21.03 13.82
CA LEU A 192 0.13 -20.74 13.45
C LEU A 192 -0.78 -21.00 14.64
N GLY A 193 -1.44 -19.93 15.10
CA GLY A 193 -2.47 -20.03 16.13
C GLY A 193 -3.83 -20.34 15.50
N VAL A 194 -4.57 -21.26 16.11
CA VAL A 194 -6.02 -21.39 15.89
C VAL A 194 -6.71 -21.17 17.23
N HIS A 195 -7.67 -20.27 17.24
CA HIS A 195 -8.52 -19.95 18.39
C HIS A 195 -9.44 -21.13 18.74
N ARG A 196 -8.90 -22.16 19.42
CA ARG A 196 -9.71 -23.29 19.91
C ARG A 196 -9.61 -23.61 21.39
N GLU A 197 -8.76 -22.94 22.16
CA GLU A 197 -8.67 -23.17 23.61
C GLU A 197 -8.84 -21.93 24.50
N LEU A 198 -8.87 -20.72 23.93
CA LEU A 198 -9.07 -19.51 24.74
C LEU A 198 -10.55 -19.07 24.87
N ASP A 199 -11.47 -19.62 24.07
CA ASP A 199 -12.89 -19.28 24.14
C ASP A 199 -13.60 -19.71 25.42
N GLN A 200 -13.06 -20.68 26.16
CA GLN A 200 -13.63 -21.07 27.45
C GLN A 200 -13.12 -20.19 28.59
N LEU A 201 -11.84 -19.78 28.56
CA LEU A 201 -11.26 -18.90 29.57
C LEU A 201 -11.68 -17.44 29.41
N THR A 202 -11.83 -16.93 28.18
CA THR A 202 -12.33 -15.56 27.97
C THR A 202 -13.83 -15.45 28.22
N LYS A 203 -14.63 -16.51 27.97
CA LYS A 203 -16.05 -16.50 28.37
C LYS A 203 -16.25 -16.50 29.89
N GLU A 204 -15.29 -16.98 30.66
CA GLU A 204 -15.34 -16.93 32.12
C GLU A 204 -14.82 -15.59 32.68
N TYR A 205 -13.92 -14.91 31.96
CA TYR A 205 -13.37 -13.60 32.34
C TYR A 205 -14.23 -12.40 31.86
N ASP A 206 -14.89 -12.50 30.70
CA ASP A 206 -15.75 -11.44 30.14
C ASP A 206 -17.14 -11.37 30.80
N ASN A 207 -17.52 -12.39 31.58
CA ASN A 207 -18.79 -12.41 32.33
C ASN A 207 -18.71 -11.80 33.73
N ALA A 208 -17.58 -11.19 34.10
CA ALA A 208 -17.34 -10.70 35.46
C ALA A 208 -17.19 -9.17 35.61
N ASP A 209 -17.13 -8.37 34.54
CA ASP A 209 -17.05 -6.91 34.66
C ASP A 209 -17.89 -6.19 33.60
N GLY A 210 -19.11 -5.85 33.99
CA GLY A 210 -20.07 -5.11 33.15
C GLY A 210 -19.77 -3.62 33.14
N ASP A 211 -18.74 -3.21 32.39
CA ASP A 211 -18.49 -1.80 32.10
C ASP A 211 -18.31 -1.61 30.59
N ILE A 212 -19.38 -1.18 29.93
CA ILE A 212 -19.40 -0.89 28.49
C ILE A 212 -18.55 0.36 28.27
N LYS A 213 -17.29 0.17 27.83
CA LYS A 213 -16.37 1.25 27.47
C LYS A 213 -16.45 1.46 25.96
N GLY A 214 -16.70 2.70 25.54
CA GLY A 214 -16.90 3.06 24.14
C GLY A 214 -15.78 2.59 23.20
N SER A 215 -16.08 2.54 21.91
CA SER A 215 -15.15 2.08 20.88
C SER A 215 -13.95 3.02 20.72
N GLN A 216 -12.83 2.51 20.24
CA GLN A 216 -11.68 3.36 19.91
C GLN A 216 -12.08 4.42 18.86
N PRO A 217 -11.74 5.70 19.03
CA PRO A 217 -12.07 6.74 18.06
C PRO A 217 -11.35 6.52 16.74
N VAL A 218 -12.03 6.83 15.63
CA VAL A 218 -11.50 6.73 14.27
C VAL A 218 -11.53 8.11 13.63
N ILE A 219 -10.38 8.54 13.08
CA ILE A 219 -10.27 9.79 12.33
C ILE A 219 -10.32 9.50 10.82
N MET A 220 -11.20 10.20 10.13
CA MET A 220 -11.41 10.11 8.69
C MET A 220 -11.21 11.48 8.04
N MET A 221 -10.67 11.48 6.82
CA MET A 221 -10.60 12.66 5.96
C MET A 221 -11.80 12.62 5.01
N GLU A 222 -12.74 13.56 5.14
CA GLU A 222 -13.95 13.56 4.31
C GLU A 222 -13.73 14.34 3.00
N ASN A 223 -13.58 15.66 3.08
CA ASN A 223 -13.59 16.55 1.92
C ASN A 223 -12.63 17.75 2.07
N TYR A 224 -12.36 18.44 0.96
CA TYR A 224 -11.71 19.75 0.95
C TYR A 224 -12.75 20.87 0.94
N ASP A 225 -12.49 21.95 1.67
CA ASP A 225 -13.28 23.17 1.51
C ASP A 225 -12.83 23.95 0.26
N ASN A 226 -13.61 24.97 -0.12
CA ASN A 226 -13.30 25.84 -1.26
C ASN A 226 -12.07 26.76 -1.02
N SER A 227 -11.57 26.81 0.21
CA SER A 227 -10.40 27.58 0.65
C SER A 227 -9.09 26.78 0.69
N GLY A 228 -9.13 25.46 0.44
CA GLY A 228 -7.98 24.56 0.51
C GLY A 228 -7.71 23.96 1.91
N GLY A 229 -8.63 24.11 2.84
CA GLY A 229 -8.67 23.43 4.13
C GLY A 229 -9.15 21.98 4.02
N ILE A 230 -8.64 21.11 4.90
CA ILE A 230 -9.01 19.69 4.97
C ILE A 230 -10.01 19.48 6.11
N ASN A 231 -11.16 18.85 5.79
CA ASN A 231 -12.14 18.44 6.79
C ASN A 231 -11.76 17.09 7.39
N LEU A 232 -11.46 17.11 8.69
CA LEU A 232 -11.19 15.92 9.49
C LEU A 232 -12.37 15.65 10.41
N VAL A 233 -12.65 14.36 10.55
CA VAL A 233 -13.85 13.88 11.21
C VAL A 233 -13.47 12.75 12.13
N CYS A 234 -13.79 12.92 13.40
CA CYS A 234 -13.53 11.90 14.41
C CYS A 234 -14.85 11.31 14.89
N GLU A 235 -14.95 9.99 14.86
CA GLU A 235 -16.16 9.25 15.21
C GLU A 235 -15.84 8.12 16.21
N SER A 236 -16.70 7.95 17.21
CA SER A 236 -16.64 6.85 18.19
C SER A 236 -18.04 6.51 18.72
N ARG A 237 -18.27 5.26 19.12
CA ARG A 237 -19.59 4.72 19.47
C ARG A 237 -19.60 3.94 20.78
N GLY A 238 -20.79 3.63 21.30
CA GLY A 238 -20.95 2.74 22.46
C GLY A 238 -20.54 3.35 23.80
N TRP A 239 -20.53 4.68 23.94
CA TRP A 239 -20.19 5.31 25.21
C TRP A 239 -21.38 5.34 26.16
N ASN A 240 -21.16 5.09 27.45
CA ASN A 240 -22.16 5.30 28.49
C ASN A 240 -21.49 5.58 29.84
N PRO A 241 -21.64 6.77 30.45
CA PRO A 241 -22.27 8.00 29.95
C PRO A 241 -21.59 8.69 28.74
N GLU A 242 -22.18 9.80 28.28
CA GLU A 242 -21.66 10.65 27.20
C GLU A 242 -20.21 11.14 27.50
N PRO A 243 -19.28 11.04 26.54
CA PRO A 243 -17.89 11.48 26.71
C PRO A 243 -17.68 12.94 26.25
N ASP A 244 -16.71 13.62 26.86
CA ASP A 244 -16.19 14.90 26.37
C ASP A 244 -15.25 14.66 25.18
N VAL A 245 -15.42 15.44 24.10
CA VAL A 245 -14.60 15.28 22.87
C VAL A 245 -13.84 16.55 22.52
N LEU A 246 -12.52 16.41 22.42
CA LEU A 246 -11.58 17.49 22.12
C LEU A 246 -10.72 17.14 20.91
N TRP A 247 -10.53 18.13 20.03
CA TRP A 247 -9.49 18.10 19.02
C TRP A 247 -8.28 18.86 19.54
N LEU A 248 -7.09 18.28 19.39
CA LEU A 248 -5.84 18.83 19.88
C LEU A 248 -4.81 18.90 18.76
N ASP A 249 -3.95 19.91 18.79
CA ASP A 249 -2.76 19.97 17.95
C ASP A 249 -1.60 19.12 18.51
N ARG A 250 -0.43 19.19 17.87
CA ARG A 250 0.78 18.48 18.29
C ARG A 250 1.20 18.81 19.72
N GLU A 251 1.03 20.05 20.13
CA GLU A 251 1.39 20.60 21.43
C GLU A 251 0.34 20.30 22.51
N GLY A 252 -0.79 19.71 22.11
CA GLY A 252 -1.91 19.36 22.99
C GLY A 252 -2.85 20.52 23.28
N ALA A 253 -2.79 21.61 22.51
CA ALA A 253 -3.69 22.74 22.64
C ALA A 253 -5.02 22.47 21.90
N PRO A 254 -6.17 22.90 22.47
CA PRO A 254 -7.48 22.64 21.88
C PRO A 254 -7.68 23.42 20.59
N LEU A 255 -8.16 22.71 19.57
CA LEU A 255 -8.51 23.28 18.27
C LEU A 255 -9.98 23.71 18.24
N THR A 256 -10.26 24.75 17.45
CA THR A 256 -11.64 25.19 17.21
C THR A 256 -12.33 24.17 16.32
N ALA A 257 -13.33 23.48 16.88
CA ALA A 257 -14.10 22.45 16.20
C ALA A 257 -15.55 22.90 15.98
N GLU A 258 -16.18 22.31 14.96
CA GLU A 258 -17.61 22.46 14.70
C GLU A 258 -18.44 21.88 15.84
N GLU A 259 -19.76 22.08 15.81
CA GLU A 259 -20.68 21.51 16.80
C GLU A 259 -20.59 19.97 16.82
N THR A 260 -20.57 19.39 18.03
CA THR A 260 -20.53 17.93 18.19
C THR A 260 -21.86 17.33 17.75
N GLN A 261 -21.81 16.33 16.88
CA GLN A 261 -22.97 15.54 16.51
C GLN A 261 -23.03 14.31 17.42
N ILE A 262 -24.10 14.20 18.22
CA ILE A 262 -24.29 13.11 19.17
C ILE A 262 -25.57 12.36 18.82
N HIS A 263 -25.45 11.05 18.70
CA HIS A 263 -26.55 10.13 18.46
C HIS A 263 -26.58 9.11 19.59
N ARG A 264 -27.77 8.73 20.06
CA ARG A 264 -27.94 7.71 21.11
C ARG A 264 -28.75 6.55 20.56
N ASP A 265 -28.17 5.35 20.65
CA ASP A 265 -28.78 4.10 20.21
C ASP A 265 -28.86 3.09 21.37
N THR A 266 -29.16 1.82 21.05
CA THR A 266 -29.24 0.72 22.01
C THR A 266 -27.88 0.28 22.55
N GLU A 267 -26.78 0.67 21.91
CA GLU A 267 -25.40 0.30 22.25
C GLU A 267 -24.67 1.41 23.02
N GLY A 268 -25.13 2.67 22.95
CA GLY A 268 -24.65 3.79 23.74
C GLY A 268 -24.74 5.14 23.02
N PHE A 269 -23.87 6.08 23.41
CA PHE A 269 -23.67 7.34 22.70
C PHE A 269 -22.66 7.13 21.57
N SER A 270 -23.06 7.52 20.36
CA SER A 270 -22.24 7.69 19.17
C SER A 270 -21.97 9.16 18.96
N VAL A 271 -20.69 9.55 19.00
CA VAL A 271 -20.27 10.93 18.96
C VAL A 271 -19.37 11.16 17.75
N LYS A 272 -19.65 12.22 17.02
CA LYS A 272 -18.94 12.64 15.82
C LYS A 272 -18.58 14.13 15.93
N ARG A 273 -17.30 14.48 15.79
CA ARG A 273 -16.83 15.87 15.90
C ARG A 273 -15.87 16.21 14.76
N ARG A 274 -16.01 17.41 14.18
CA ARG A 274 -15.34 17.83 12.95
C ARG A 274 -14.45 19.05 13.15
N ILE A 275 -13.34 19.10 12.41
CA ILE A 275 -12.46 20.28 12.31
C ILE A 275 -12.09 20.52 10.84
N THR A 276 -11.82 21.79 10.50
CA THR A 276 -11.20 22.16 9.23
C THR A 276 -9.80 22.71 9.48
N VAL A 277 -8.78 22.03 8.96
CA VAL A 277 -7.37 22.43 9.11
C VAL A 277 -6.95 23.20 7.86
N HIS A 278 -6.44 24.42 8.03
CA HIS A 278 -6.03 25.30 6.93
C HIS A 278 -4.52 25.53 6.88
N ASP A 279 -3.86 25.47 8.05
CA ASP A 279 -2.43 25.71 8.20
C ASP A 279 -1.73 24.40 8.58
N TYR A 280 -0.93 23.91 7.64
CA TYR A 280 -0.19 22.65 7.72
C TYR A 280 1.30 22.87 8.03
N SER A 281 1.72 24.12 8.30
CA SER A 281 3.13 24.46 8.47
C SER A 281 3.66 24.14 9.87
N ASP A 282 2.86 24.38 10.90
CA ASP A 282 3.28 24.22 12.30
C ASP A 282 2.81 22.90 12.94
N SER A 283 1.62 22.40 12.57
CA SER A 283 1.05 21.17 13.10
C SER A 283 0.76 20.14 12.01
N ASN A 284 1.63 19.12 11.93
CA ASN A 284 1.40 17.94 11.09
C ASN A 284 0.67 16.82 11.82
N ARG A 285 0.35 16.99 13.11
CA ARG A 285 -0.27 15.95 13.95
C ARG A 285 -1.50 16.50 14.64
N PHE A 286 -2.60 15.77 14.52
CA PHE A 286 -3.86 16.13 15.13
C PHE A 286 -4.32 14.96 15.96
N TYR A 287 -4.79 15.25 17.18
CA TYR A 287 -5.34 14.24 18.08
C TYR A 287 -6.81 14.50 18.29
N CYS A 288 -7.61 13.43 18.28
CA CYS A 288 -8.98 13.46 18.72
C CYS A 288 -9.08 12.67 20.01
N ARG A 289 -9.42 13.35 21.10
CA ARG A 289 -9.48 12.81 22.45
C ARG A 289 -10.92 12.73 22.93
N PHE A 290 -11.30 11.54 23.37
CA PHE A 290 -12.53 11.23 24.09
C PHE A 290 -12.20 11.07 25.57
N GLN A 291 -12.85 11.84 26.44
CA GLN A 291 -12.55 11.91 27.85
C GLN A 291 -13.81 11.68 28.70
N GLN A 292 -13.69 10.78 29.67
CA GLN A 292 -14.69 10.44 30.66
C GLN A 292 -14.01 10.43 32.04
N THR A 293 -14.77 10.46 33.13
CA THR A 293 -14.24 10.61 34.51
C THR A 293 -13.11 9.63 34.88
N HIS A 294 -13.14 8.41 34.36
CA HIS A 294 -12.12 7.36 34.65
C HIS A 294 -11.46 6.77 33.40
N HIS A 295 -11.83 7.23 32.20
CA HIS A 295 -11.39 6.65 30.94
C HIS A 295 -11.11 7.73 29.89
N MET A 296 -10.01 7.56 29.16
CA MET A 296 -9.61 8.46 28.08
C MET A 296 -9.13 7.63 26.89
N MET A 297 -9.63 7.95 25.70
CA MET A 297 -9.21 7.36 24.44
C MET A 297 -8.78 8.45 23.46
N GLU A 298 -7.75 8.18 22.68
CA GLU A 298 -7.19 9.17 21.74
C GLU A 298 -6.84 8.52 20.41
N ALA A 299 -7.22 9.18 19.32
CA ALA A 299 -6.81 8.85 17.96
C ALA A 299 -5.87 9.91 17.42
N GLU A 300 -4.87 9.50 16.64
CA GLU A 300 -3.87 10.39 16.01
C GLU A 300 -4.03 10.34 14.50
N VAL A 301 -3.93 11.49 13.84
CA VAL A 301 -3.74 11.60 12.39
C VAL A 301 -2.57 12.50 12.07
N ILE A 302 -1.73 12.06 11.13
CA ILE A 302 -0.57 12.81 10.65
C ILE A 302 -0.84 13.30 9.23
N ILE A 303 -0.94 14.61 9.04
CA ILE A 303 -1.08 15.24 7.72
C ILE A 303 0.28 15.79 7.34
N ASN A 304 0.90 15.21 6.32
CA ASN A 304 2.26 15.58 5.91
C ASN A 304 2.21 16.62 4.79
N GLY A 305 2.71 17.84 5.04
CA GLY A 305 2.72 18.95 4.08
C GLY A 305 3.34 18.64 2.71
N LYS A 306 4.26 17.66 2.62
CA LYS A 306 4.94 17.27 1.37
C LYS A 306 4.04 16.60 0.33
N VAL A 307 2.89 16.04 0.72
CA VAL A 307 1.92 15.47 -0.23
C VAL A 307 1.29 16.58 -1.09
N PHE A 308 1.24 17.81 -0.59
CA PHE A 308 0.52 18.93 -1.23
C PHE A 308 1.38 19.73 -2.21
N ASP A 309 2.71 19.72 -2.08
CA ASP A 309 3.60 20.27 -3.11
C ASP A 309 3.46 19.47 -4.42
N ALA A 310 3.35 18.14 -4.34
CA ALA A 310 3.23 17.29 -5.51
C ALA A 310 2.00 17.62 -6.37
N TRP A 311 0.89 18.00 -5.75
CA TRP A 311 -0.35 18.35 -6.47
C TRP A 311 -0.24 19.70 -7.19
N LYS A 312 0.44 20.69 -6.60
CA LYS A 312 0.77 21.95 -7.28
C LYS A 312 1.65 21.70 -8.51
N TRP A 313 2.63 20.82 -8.42
CA TRP A 313 3.48 20.45 -9.56
C TRP A 313 2.72 19.70 -10.66
N ILE A 314 1.76 18.83 -10.32
CA ILE A 314 0.94 18.11 -11.31
C ILE A 314 0.14 19.08 -12.20
N VAL A 315 -0.47 20.11 -11.62
CA VAL A 315 -1.24 21.11 -12.40
C VAL A 315 -0.33 21.93 -13.30
N VAL A 316 0.85 22.35 -12.82
CA VAL A 316 1.84 23.10 -13.60
C VAL A 316 2.43 22.27 -14.74
N ILE A 317 2.72 20.99 -14.50
CA ILE A 317 3.24 20.06 -15.52
C ILE A 317 2.18 19.82 -16.59
N SER A 318 0.91 19.67 -16.20
CA SER A 318 -0.21 19.48 -17.14
C SER A 318 -0.41 20.71 -18.05
N PHE A 319 -0.40 21.92 -17.46
CA PHE A 319 -0.58 23.15 -18.22
C PHE A 319 0.60 23.43 -19.18
N SER A 320 1.82 23.17 -18.73
CA SER A 320 3.01 23.33 -19.58
C SER A 320 3.02 22.33 -20.75
N ALA A 321 2.66 21.06 -20.52
CA ALA A 321 2.52 20.06 -21.59
C ALA A 321 1.51 20.48 -22.66
N CYS A 322 0.36 21.05 -22.26
CA CYS A 322 -0.64 21.54 -23.20
C CYS A 322 -0.14 22.73 -24.04
N LEU A 323 0.62 23.65 -23.45
CA LEU A 323 1.20 24.77 -24.19
C LEU A 323 2.26 24.31 -25.19
N PHE A 324 3.08 23.32 -24.83
CA PHE A 324 4.03 22.71 -25.75
C PHE A 324 3.32 22.03 -26.93
N THR A 325 2.28 21.22 -26.69
CA THR A 325 1.56 20.54 -27.79
C THR A 325 0.90 21.52 -28.74
N VAL A 326 0.27 22.59 -28.23
CA VAL A 326 -0.31 23.66 -29.06
C VAL A 326 0.78 24.38 -29.86
N GLY A 327 1.92 24.71 -29.25
CA GLY A 327 3.06 25.31 -29.94
C GLY A 327 3.62 24.43 -31.08
N TRP A 328 3.72 23.11 -30.85
CA TRP A 328 4.11 22.14 -31.88
C TRP A 328 3.11 22.07 -33.04
N ILE A 329 1.81 22.12 -32.74
CA ILE A 329 0.77 22.14 -33.78
C ILE A 329 0.86 23.42 -34.62
N VAL A 330 0.99 24.59 -33.98
CA VAL A 330 1.09 25.88 -34.69
C VAL A 330 2.33 25.94 -35.57
N THR A 331 3.48 25.51 -35.05
CA THR A 331 4.73 25.46 -35.84
C THR A 331 4.63 24.51 -37.03
N ALA A 332 4.01 23.33 -36.85
CA ALA A 332 3.75 22.40 -37.96
C ALA A 332 2.82 23.00 -39.03
N VAL A 333 1.77 23.74 -38.64
CA VAL A 333 0.86 24.41 -39.58
C VAL A 333 1.57 25.51 -40.35
N ILE A 334 2.36 26.36 -39.69
CA ILE A 334 3.15 27.41 -40.34
C ILE A 334 4.14 26.79 -41.33
N PHE A 335 4.83 25.71 -40.94
CA PHE A 335 5.75 25.02 -41.81
C PHE A 335 5.06 24.44 -43.05
N ARG A 336 3.90 23.76 -42.88
CA ARG A 336 3.10 23.26 -44.00
C ARG A 336 2.68 24.39 -44.95
N LYS A 337 2.21 25.52 -44.42
CA LYS A 337 1.81 26.69 -45.23
C LYS A 337 3.00 27.25 -46.02
N LYS A 338 4.17 27.35 -45.39
CA LYS A 338 5.40 27.85 -46.03
C LYS A 338 5.93 26.89 -47.11
N VAL A 339 5.81 25.58 -46.90
CA VAL A 339 6.15 24.56 -47.91
C VAL A 339 5.19 24.62 -49.10
N LEU A 340 3.89 24.78 -48.86
CA LEU A 340 2.89 24.93 -49.93
C LEU A 340 3.15 26.19 -50.77
N GLN A 341 3.43 27.34 -50.14
CA GLN A 341 3.79 28.56 -50.87
C GLN A 341 5.05 28.40 -51.71
N ARG A 342 6.07 27.70 -51.19
CA ARG A 342 7.30 27.44 -51.95
C ARG A 342 7.02 26.58 -53.18
N ARG A 343 6.20 25.53 -53.06
CA ARG A 343 5.80 24.68 -54.20
C ARG A 343 4.98 25.44 -55.25
N MET A 344 4.09 26.34 -54.84
CA MET A 344 3.34 27.18 -55.78
C MET A 344 4.27 28.13 -56.54
N MET A 345 5.21 28.80 -55.85
CA MET A 345 6.20 29.65 -56.53
C MET A 345 7.12 28.85 -57.46
N GLU A 346 7.51 27.64 -57.09
CA GLU A 346 8.29 26.75 -57.96
C GLU A 346 7.51 26.36 -59.22
N HIS A 347 6.20 26.12 -59.09
CA HIS A 347 5.33 25.82 -60.24
C HIS A 347 5.17 27.03 -61.16
N GLU A 348 4.87 28.22 -60.63
CA GLU A 348 4.76 29.45 -61.43
C GLU A 348 6.08 29.81 -62.12
N LEU A 349 7.21 29.65 -61.42
CA LEU A 349 8.53 29.86 -62.02
C LEU A 349 8.83 28.84 -63.13
N ALA A 350 8.38 27.59 -62.96
CA ALA A 350 8.53 26.56 -64.00
C ALA A 350 7.66 26.87 -65.23
N GLU A 351 6.42 27.34 -65.03
CA GLU A 351 5.53 27.79 -66.12
C GLU A 351 6.09 29.01 -66.86
N MET A 352 6.58 30.02 -66.12
CA MET A 352 7.23 31.19 -66.72
C MET A 352 8.43 30.78 -67.59
N LYS A 353 9.30 29.90 -67.07
CA LYS A 353 10.44 29.39 -67.84
C LYS A 353 10.01 28.64 -69.10
N THR A 354 8.99 27.80 -69.01
CA THR A 354 8.50 27.06 -70.19
C THR A 354 7.92 27.96 -71.27
N PHE A 355 7.32 29.09 -70.91
CA PHE A 355 6.83 30.07 -71.89
C PHE A 355 7.93 30.95 -72.48
N GLU A 356 8.95 31.30 -71.69
CA GLU A 356 10.02 32.21 -72.08
C GLU A 356 11.09 31.53 -72.95
N GLU A 357 11.39 30.25 -72.72
CA GLU A 357 12.42 29.52 -73.48
C GLU A 357 12.19 29.45 -75.00
N PRO A 358 10.98 29.17 -75.52
CA PRO A 358 10.71 29.18 -76.96
C PRO A 358 10.84 30.57 -77.58
N GLN A 359 10.50 31.63 -76.84
CA GLN A 359 10.67 33.01 -77.30
C GLN A 359 12.16 33.35 -77.40
N ARG A 360 12.94 33.01 -76.36
CA ARG A 360 14.40 33.19 -76.35
C ARG A 360 15.07 32.47 -77.52
N LYS A 361 14.72 31.20 -77.76
CA LYS A 361 15.24 30.41 -78.91
C LYS A 361 14.91 31.05 -80.25
N ARG A 362 13.68 31.55 -80.44
CA ARG A 362 13.31 32.25 -81.69
C ARG A 362 14.16 33.49 -81.95
N VAL A 363 14.41 34.29 -80.92
CA VAL A 363 15.25 35.50 -81.04
C VAL A 363 16.70 35.11 -81.34
N GLU A 364 17.23 34.09 -80.68
CA GLU A 364 18.58 33.56 -80.96
C GLU A 364 18.70 33.04 -82.41
N ASP A 365 17.70 32.31 -82.91
CA ASP A 365 17.67 31.79 -84.29
C ASP A 365 17.55 32.92 -85.33
N GLU A 366 16.79 33.98 -85.04
CA GLU A 366 16.74 35.17 -85.89
C GLU A 366 18.07 35.94 -85.89
N LEU A 367 18.71 36.08 -84.73
CA LEU A 367 20.00 36.76 -84.60
C LEU A 367 21.11 35.98 -85.32
N ALA A 368 21.10 34.64 -85.21
CA ALA A 368 22.01 33.76 -85.93
C ALA A 368 21.82 33.87 -87.45
N ARG A 369 20.57 33.87 -87.93
CA ARG A 369 20.28 34.10 -89.36
C ARG A 369 20.79 35.46 -89.84
N LYS A 370 20.54 36.54 -89.09
CA LYS A 370 21.04 37.89 -89.47
C LYS A 370 22.56 37.95 -89.54
N LYS A 371 23.28 37.25 -88.66
CA LYS A 371 24.75 37.18 -88.70
C LYS A 371 25.31 36.36 -89.86
N GLN A 372 24.53 35.48 -90.48
CA GLN A 372 24.99 34.64 -91.58
C GLN A 372 24.83 35.32 -92.95
N TYR A 373 24.09 36.42 -93.03
CA TYR A 373 23.89 37.25 -94.24
C TYR A 373 24.58 38.62 -94.18
N SER A 374 25.36 38.88 -93.12
CA SER A 374 26.29 40.01 -92.98
C SER A 374 27.73 39.51 -93.10
#